data_AF-A0A231GXN5-F1
#
_entry.id   AF-A0A231GXN5-F1
#
_cell.length_a   1.000
_cell.length_b   1.000
_cell.length_c   1.000
_cell.angle_alpha   90.00
_cell.angle_beta   90.00
_cell.angle_gamma   90.00
#
_symmetry.space_group_name_H-M   'P 1'
#
loop_
_entity.id
_entity.type
_entity.pdbx_description
1 polymer ?
#
loop_
_entity_poly.entity_id
_entity_poly.type
_entity_poly.pdbx_seq_one_letter_code
_entity_poly.pdbx_strand_id
1 'polypeptide(L)' 'MALISNGNVVLSRRSFDILNYFGRCPACGYSAEATVTVTTYSDGSSETQLVGRCGLPCGWTGPIEMTTMTTVNR' A
#
# COMPACT_ATOMS: atom_id res chain seq x y z
N MET A 1 -25.72 -3.90 1.02
CA MET A 1 -25.13 -2.63 0.55
C MET A 1 -23.85 -2.96 -0.17
N ALA A 2 -23.72 -2.61 -1.45
CA ALA A 2 -22.48 -2.80 -2.21
C ALA A 2 -21.49 -1.69 -1.86
N LEU A 3 -20.23 -2.05 -1.66
CA LEU A 3 -19.14 -1.07 -1.58
C LEU A 3 -18.80 -0.63 -3.01
N ILE A 4 -18.85 0.67 -3.27
CA ILE A 4 -18.49 1.25 -4.56
C ILE A 4 -17.17 2.01 -4.40
N SER A 5 -16.21 1.74 -5.27
CA SER A 5 -14.95 2.50 -5.36
C SER A 5 -14.68 2.82 -6.82
N ASN A 6 -14.32 4.07 -7.12
CA ASN A 6 -14.11 4.57 -8.49
C ASN A 6 -15.27 4.24 -9.46
N GLY A 7 -16.52 4.24 -8.98
CA GLY A 7 -17.71 3.95 -9.78
C GLY A 7 -17.97 2.47 -10.05
N ASN A 8 -17.17 1.55 -9.48
CA ASN A 8 -17.33 0.11 -9.67
C ASN A 8 -17.63 -0.62 -8.35
N VAL A 9 -18.40 -1.70 -8.44
CA VAL A 9 -18.71 -2.58 -7.30
C VAL A 9 -17.46 -3.33 -6.88
N VAL A 10 -17.08 -3.18 -5.62
CA VAL A 10 -15.98 -3.90 -5.00
C VAL A 10 -16.43 -5.33 -4.69
N LEU A 11 -15.78 -6.32 -5.29
CA LEU A 11 -16.00 -7.73 -4.99
C LEU A 11 -15.16 -8.19 -3.80
N SER A 12 -13.91 -7.76 -3.72
CA SER A 12 -13.05 -8.07 -2.59
C SER A 12 -12.02 -6.97 -2.35
N ARG A 13 -11.66 -6.77 -1.08
CA ARG A 13 -10.59 -5.87 -0.67
C ARG A 13 -9.76 -6.56 0.39
N ARG A 14 -8.46 -6.67 0.17
CA ARG A 14 -7.52 -7.34 1.09
C ARG A 14 -6.34 -6.43 1.34
N SER A 15 -5.90 -6.35 2.59
CA SER A 15 -4.76 -5.56 3.00
C SER A 15 -3.73 -6.45 3.68
N PHE A 16 -2.46 -6.25 3.35
CA PHE A 16 -1.33 -7.01 3.89
C PHE A 16 -0.19 -6.08 4.21
N ASP A 17 0.48 -6.32 5.33
CA ASP A 17 1.71 -5.61 5.65
C ASP A 17 2.88 -6.16 4.83
N ILE A 18 3.68 -5.25 4.28
CA ILE A 18 4.89 -5.57 3.52
C ILE A 18 6.03 -5.67 4.53
N LEU A 19 6.24 -6.86 5.07
CA LEU A 19 7.22 -7.10 6.14
C LEU A 19 8.67 -6.85 5.72
N ASN A 20 8.95 -6.85 4.41
CA ASN A 20 10.26 -6.59 3.82
C ASN A 20 10.38 -5.17 3.24
N TYR A 21 9.53 -4.23 3.68
CA TYR A 21 9.68 -2.81 3.36
C TYR A 21 10.61 -2.13 4.37
N PHE A 22 11.70 -1.54 3.88
CA PHE A 22 12.72 -0.87 4.69
C PHE A 22 12.81 0.64 4.38
N GLY A 23 11.68 1.28 4.12
CA GLY A 23 11.63 2.71 3.82
C GLY A 23 11.77 3.62 5.04
N ARG A 24 11.99 4.91 4.78
CA ARG A 24 12.03 5.97 5.80
C ARG A 24 10.85 6.91 5.67
N CYS A 25 10.38 7.42 6.79
CA CYS A 25 9.38 8.47 6.85
C CYS A 25 9.94 9.75 6.20
N PRO A 26 9.28 10.32 5.18
CA PRO A 26 9.74 11.55 4.53
C PRO A 26 9.62 12.78 5.43
N ALA A 27 8.78 12.72 6.47
CA ALA A 27 8.57 13.83 7.39
C ALA A 27 9.65 13.93 8.50
N CYS A 28 10.11 12.80 9.06
CA CYS A 28 11.04 12.80 10.20
C CYS A 28 12.25 11.87 10.07
N GLY A 29 12.37 11.08 8.99
CA GLY A 29 13.48 10.18 8.75
C GLY A 29 13.47 8.84 9.51
N TYR A 30 12.52 8.63 10.43
CA TYR A 30 12.38 7.37 11.16
C TYR A 30 11.93 6.22 10.24
N SER A 31 12.03 4.96 10.69
CA SER A 31 11.54 3.82 9.92
C SER A 31 10.05 3.98 9.58
N ALA A 32 9.69 3.57 8.36
CA ALA A 32 8.31 3.51 7.91
C ALA A 32 7.90 2.06 7.65
N GLU A 33 6.68 1.73 8.03
CA GLU A 33 5.99 0.49 7.70
C GLU A 33 5.21 0.69 6.39
N ALA A 34 4.87 -0.39 5.71
CA ALA A 34 4.10 -0.34 4.47
C ALA A 34 3.00 -1.39 4.46
N THR A 35 1.86 -1.01 3.92
CA THR A 35 0.72 -1.89 3.69
C THR A 35 0.33 -1.82 2.22
N VAL A 36 0.10 -2.98 1.61
CA VAL A 36 -0.51 -3.11 0.28
C VAL A 36 -1.97 -3.45 0.43
N THR A 37 -2.83 -2.75 -0.32
CA THR A 37 -4.25 -3.04 -0.41
C THR A 37 -4.60 -3.39 -1.85
N VAL A 38 -5.14 -4.58 -2.06
CA VAL A 38 -5.62 -5.05 -3.36
C VAL A 38 -7.14 -5.03 -3.35
N THR A 39 -7.72 -4.31 -4.30
CA THR A 39 -9.16 -4.20 -4.50
C THR A 39 -9.51 -4.85 -5.84
N THR A 40 -10.38 -5.85 -5.83
CA THR A 40 -10.90 -6.50 -7.04
C THR A 40 -12.33 -6.03 -7.29
N TYR A 41 -12.60 -5.63 -8.52
CA TYR A 41 -13.85 -5.03 -8.95
C TYR A 41 -14.72 -6.00 -9.77
N SER A 42 -15.99 -5.64 -9.92
CA SER A 42 -16.97 -6.46 -10.64
C SER A 42 -16.76 -6.54 -12.15
N ASP A 43 -16.01 -5.60 -12.73
CA ASP A 43 -15.59 -5.64 -14.14
C ASP A 43 -14.37 -6.55 -14.37
N GLY A 44 -13.86 -7.20 -13.32
CA GLY A 44 -12.68 -8.05 -13.36
C GLY A 44 -11.35 -7.29 -13.20
N SER A 45 -11.36 -5.96 -13.14
CA SER A 45 -10.17 -5.16 -12.88
C SER A 45 -9.73 -5.30 -11.42
N SER A 46 -8.44 -5.02 -11.17
CA SER A 46 -7.90 -4.93 -9.82
C SER A 46 -7.02 -3.69 -9.68
N GLU A 47 -7.17 -3.02 -8.54
CA GLU A 47 -6.37 -1.87 -8.16
C GLU A 47 -5.48 -2.24 -6.96
N THR A 48 -4.23 -1.81 -7.03
CA THR A 48 -3.25 -2.00 -5.95
C THR A 48 -2.85 -0.64 -5.40
N GLN A 49 -3.09 -0.42 -4.12
CA GLN A 49 -2.71 0.78 -3.41
C GLN A 49 -1.64 0.46 -2.38
N LEU A 50 -0.55 1.24 -2.40
CA LEU A 50 0.55 1.14 -1.44
C LEU A 50 0.54 2.36 -0.54
N VAL A 51 0.55 2.13 0.77
CA VAL A 51 0.56 3.19 1.77
C VAL A 51 1.67 2.92 2.77
N GLY A 52 2.53 3.93 2.96
CA GLY A 52 3.52 3.95 4.01
C GLY A 52 2.96 4.64 5.26
N ARG A 53 3.40 4.18 6.43
CA ARG A 53 3.12 4.80 7.73
C ARG A 53 4.40 4.93 8.53
N CYS A 54 4.62 6.09 9.14
CA CYS A 54 5.74 6.30 10.05
C CYS A 54 5.55 5.45 11.31
N GLY A 55 6.57 4.66 11.65
CA GLY A 55 6.52 3.79 12.83
C GLY A 55 6.40 4.57 14.14
N LEU A 56 7.04 5.74 14.25
CA LEU A 56 7.03 6.75 15.33
C LEU A 56 7.99 7.89 14.91
N PRO A 57 7.97 9.10 15.51
CA PRO A 57 6.95 9.67 16.38
C PRO A 57 5.90 10.51 15.64
N CYS A 58 6.13 10.87 14.38
CA CYS A 58 5.34 11.92 13.71
C CYS A 58 4.00 11.44 13.12
N GLY A 59 3.80 10.12 12.99
CA GLY A 59 2.53 9.54 12.53
C GLY A 59 2.21 9.76 11.05
N TRP A 60 3.15 10.25 10.23
CA TRP A 60 2.95 10.42 8.79
C TRP A 60 2.37 9.16 8.14
N THR A 61 1.41 9.35 7.24
CA THR A 61 0.85 8.30 6.40
C THR A 61 0.70 8.85 4.98
N GLY A 62 1.10 8.10 3.96
CA GLY A 62 1.05 8.59 2.59
C GLY A 62 1.37 7.54 1.54
N PRO A 63 1.23 7.87 0.25
CA PRO A 63 1.62 6.97 -0.83
C PRO A 63 3.13 6.69 -0.77
N ILE A 64 3.50 5.47 -1.14
CA ILE A 64 4.90 5.05 -1.29
C ILE A 64 5.08 4.33 -2.62
N GLU A 65 6.27 4.47 -3.18
CA GLU A 65 6.71 3.66 -4.31
C GLU A 65 7.29 2.34 -3.80
N MET A 66 6.92 1.21 -4.43
CA MET A 66 7.50 -0.08 -4.08
C MET A 66 8.88 -0.21 -4.72
N THR A 67 9.93 0.11 -3.99
CA THR A 67 11.30 -0.28 -4.36
C THR A 67 11.60 -1.67 -3.84
N THR A 68 11.70 -2.66 -4.73
CA THR A 68 12.24 -3.98 -4.35
C THR A 68 13.71 -3.81 -4.02
N MET A 69 14.13 -4.26 -2.83
CA MET A 69 15.53 -4.17 -2.38
C MET A 69 16.51 -4.88 -3.33
N THR A 70 16.01 -5.84 -4.10
CA THR A 70 16.73 -6.50 -5.18
C THR A 70 15.91 -6.38 -6.45
N THR A 71 16.52 -5.81 -7.49
CA THR A 71 16.09 -6.06 -8.87
C THR A 71 16.45 -7.51 -9.20
N VAL A 72 15.52 -8.29 -9.75
CA VAL A 72 15.87 -9.57 -10.38
C VAL A 72 16.76 -9.24 -11.57
N ASN A 73 18.07 -9.45 -11.43
CA ASN A 73 18.98 -9.37 -12.57
C ASN A 73 18.71 -10.61 -13.42
N ARG A 74 18.03 -10.44 -14.55
CA ARG A 74 17.69 -11.53 -15.48
C ARG A 74 18.68 -11.58 -16.64
#